data_AF-A0A4D9EIV0-F1
#
_entry.id   AF-A0A4D9EIV0-F1
#
_cell.length_a   1.000
_cell.length_b   1.000
_cell.length_c   1.000
_cell.angle_alpha   90.00
_cell.angle_beta   90.00
_cell.angle_gamma   90.00
#
_symmetry.space_group_name_H-M   'P 1'
#
loop_
_entity.id
_entity.type
_entity.pdbx_description
1 polymer ?
#
loop_
_entity_poly.entity_id
_entity_poly.type
_entity_poly.pdbx_seq_one_letter_code
_entity_poly.pdbx_strand_id
1 'polypeptide(L)'
;MAKIRVSYEYTEAEDKSIRLGLFLIVSGIVSLFILGFCWLNPALQDLQGKAANCTVLSVQQIGEMFECTFTCGTDCKGTSLYPCLQIYVNNSESNSRALLHQDEHQLITNPKCSYIPPCERENQKNSEIVTHWQEYWKVEVGSQPFTCYFNEHLRPDDVLLRRTHDETVLLHCFLWPLVTFLVGVLIVVLTICAKSLAVKAEAIKKRKHS
;
A
#
# COMPACT_ATOMS: atom_id res chain seq x y z
N MET A 1 -43.60 -4.12 -48.47
CA MET A 1 -42.33 -4.40 -47.76
C MET A 1 -42.63 -4.63 -46.29
N ALA A 2 -42.72 -5.90 -45.86
CA ALA A 2 -42.91 -6.22 -44.45
C ALA A 2 -41.60 -5.97 -43.69
N LYS A 3 -41.59 -4.99 -42.79
CA LYS A 3 -40.49 -4.72 -41.88
C LYS A 3 -40.43 -5.89 -40.89
N ILE A 4 -39.56 -6.86 -41.14
CA ILE A 4 -39.30 -7.99 -40.25
C ILE A 4 -38.85 -7.41 -38.90
N ARG A 5 -39.76 -7.33 -37.93
CA ARG A 5 -39.41 -7.08 -36.53
C ARG A 5 -38.81 -8.37 -36.01
N VAL A 6 -37.49 -8.47 -36.03
CA VAL A 6 -36.80 -9.50 -35.26
C VAL A 6 -36.97 -9.11 -33.80
N SER A 7 -37.66 -9.94 -33.02
CA SER A 7 -37.75 -9.77 -31.57
C SER A 7 -36.35 -9.92 -31.00
N TYR A 8 -35.84 -8.85 -30.39
CA TYR A 8 -34.56 -8.83 -29.69
C TYR A 8 -34.77 -9.44 -28.29
N GLU A 9 -35.14 -10.71 -28.24
CA GLU A 9 -35.30 -11.44 -26.97
C GLU A 9 -33.97 -12.08 -26.60
N TYR A 10 -33.38 -11.59 -25.50
CA TYR A 10 -32.21 -12.21 -24.89
C TYR A 10 -32.61 -13.52 -24.24
N THR A 11 -31.76 -14.54 -24.33
CA THR A 11 -31.99 -15.79 -23.59
C THR A 11 -31.72 -15.56 -22.11
N GLU A 12 -32.27 -16.42 -21.25
CA GLU A 12 -32.02 -16.36 -19.80
C GLU A 12 -30.51 -16.38 -19.46
N ALA A 13 -29.72 -17.11 -20.24
CA ALA A 13 -28.26 -17.18 -20.08
C ALA A 13 -27.56 -15.85 -20.42
N GLU A 14 -28.04 -15.12 -21.43
CA GLU A 14 -27.49 -13.83 -21.83
C GLU A 14 -27.93 -12.70 -20.91
N ASP A 15 -29.17 -12.74 -20.41
CA ASP A 15 -29.62 -11.78 -19.38
C ASP A 15 -28.79 -11.96 -18.10
N LYS A 16 -28.52 -13.20 -17.68
CA LYS A 16 -27.60 -13.48 -16.56
C LYS A 16 -26.17 -13.00 -16.85
N SER A 17 -25.67 -13.18 -18.07
CA SER A 17 -24.33 -12.74 -18.46
C SER A 17 -24.20 -11.21 -18.51
N ILE A 18 -25.20 -10.51 -19.05
CA ILE A 18 -25.26 -9.05 -19.07
C ILE A 18 -25.36 -8.51 -17.64
N ARG A 19 -26.22 -9.10 -16.79
CA ARG A 19 -26.31 -8.71 -15.36
C ARG A 19 -24.99 -8.91 -14.62
N LEU A 20 -24.28 -10.02 -14.88
CA LEU A 20 -22.95 -10.26 -14.30
C LEU A 20 -21.95 -9.20 -14.76
N GLY A 21 -21.92 -8.89 -16.06
CA GLY A 21 -21.05 -7.85 -16.62
C GLY A 21 -21.33 -6.47 -16.02
N LEU A 22 -22.61 -6.08 -15.89
CA LEU A 22 -23.01 -4.84 -15.25
C LEU A 22 -22.64 -4.81 -13.76
N PHE A 23 -22.81 -5.93 -13.05
CA PHE A 23 -22.40 -6.03 -11.65
C PHE A 23 -20.88 -5.83 -11.49
N LEU A 24 -20.07 -6.43 -12.35
CA LEU A 24 -18.61 -6.26 -12.36
C LEU A 24 -18.17 -4.83 -12.70
N ILE A 25 -18.90 -4.16 -13.60
CA ILE A 25 -18.66 -2.75 -13.93
C ILE A 25 -18.94 -1.88 -12.70
N VAL A 26 -20.10 -2.04 -12.08
CA VAL A 26 -20.49 -1.24 -10.90
C VAL A 26 -19.54 -1.52 -9.74
N SER A 27 -19.19 -2.78 -9.46
CA SER A 27 -18.27 -3.13 -8.39
C SER A 27 -16.85 -2.63 -8.65
N GLY A 28 -16.38 -2.66 -9.90
CA GLY A 28 -15.10 -2.08 -10.31
C GLY A 28 -15.06 -0.56 -10.08
N ILE A 29 -16.11 0.16 -10.48
CA ILE A 29 -16.21 1.61 -10.26
C ILE A 29 -16.26 1.94 -8.78
N VAL A 30 -17.13 1.28 -8.01
CA VAL A 30 -17.24 1.51 -6.56
C VAL A 30 -15.93 1.20 -5.85
N SER A 31 -15.27 0.10 -6.21
CA SER A 31 -13.95 -0.25 -5.66
C SER A 31 -12.89 0.79 -6.03
N LEU A 32 -12.86 1.28 -7.27
CA LEU A 32 -11.95 2.36 -7.67
C LEU A 32 -12.18 3.63 -6.86
N PHE A 33 -13.43 4.00 -6.60
CA PHE A 33 -13.74 5.17 -5.79
C PHE A 33 -13.32 4.99 -4.33
N ILE A 34 -13.66 3.86 -3.71
CA ILE A 34 -13.29 3.57 -2.32
C ILE A 34 -11.77 3.57 -2.18
N LEU A 35 -11.08 2.80 -3.03
CA LEU A 35 -9.63 2.68 -2.99
C LEU A 35 -8.94 3.97 -3.37
N GLY A 36 -9.45 4.70 -4.36
CA GLY A 36 -8.98 6.03 -4.73
C GLY A 36 -9.05 7.00 -3.55
N PHE A 37 -10.20 7.14 -2.89
CA PHE A 37 -10.30 8.05 -1.74
C PHE A 37 -9.50 7.59 -0.51
N CYS A 38 -9.47 6.28 -0.24
CA CYS A 38 -8.75 5.73 0.92
C CYS A 38 -7.22 5.80 0.76
N TRP A 39 -6.70 5.67 -0.47
CA TRP A 39 -5.26 5.58 -0.72
C TRP A 39 -4.65 6.84 -1.31
N LEU A 40 -5.43 7.72 -1.94
CA LEU A 40 -4.88 8.93 -2.56
C LEU A 40 -4.25 9.87 -1.52
N ASN A 41 -4.88 10.04 -0.35
CA ASN A 41 -4.35 10.93 0.67
C ASN A 41 -3.02 10.43 1.28
N PRO A 42 -2.91 9.18 1.79
CA PRO A 42 -1.63 8.69 2.30
C PRO A 42 -0.55 8.56 1.21
N ALA A 43 -0.91 8.20 -0.02
CA ALA A 43 0.06 8.15 -1.13
C ALA A 43 0.63 9.53 -1.47
N LEU A 44 -0.21 10.58 -1.47
CA LEU A 44 0.24 11.94 -1.71
C LEU A 44 1.13 12.46 -0.58
N GLN A 45 0.88 12.03 0.67
CA GLN A 45 1.72 12.40 1.81
C GLN A 45 3.09 11.69 1.77
N ASP A 46 3.15 10.43 1.36
CA ASP A 46 4.41 9.68 1.23
C ASP A 46 5.27 10.17 0.04
N LEU A 47 4.63 10.58 -1.07
CA LEU A 47 5.30 11.19 -2.22
C LEU A 47 5.97 12.54 -1.89
N GLN A 48 5.57 13.23 -0.81
CA GLN A 48 6.21 14.47 -0.38
C GLN A 48 7.58 14.23 0.28
N GLY A 49 7.87 13.01 0.75
CA GLY A 49 9.17 12.66 1.30
C GLY A 49 10.24 12.58 0.21
N LYS A 50 11.13 13.57 0.15
CA LYS A 50 12.25 13.60 -0.81
C LYS A 50 13.33 12.62 -0.36
N ALA A 51 13.86 11.84 -1.31
CA ALA A 51 15.03 11.00 -1.07
C ALA A 51 16.27 11.89 -0.93
N ALA A 52 17.03 11.71 0.14
CA ALA A 52 18.23 12.45 0.47
C ALA A 52 19.33 11.51 0.96
N ASN A 53 20.56 12.03 1.05
CA ASN A 53 21.67 11.30 1.64
C ASN A 53 21.82 11.72 3.11
N CYS A 54 21.66 10.76 4.02
CA CYS A 54 21.86 10.97 5.44
C CYS A 54 23.19 10.35 5.87
N THR A 55 23.88 11.02 6.80
CA THR A 55 25.07 10.49 7.48
C THR A 55 24.87 10.49 8.98
N VAL A 56 25.28 9.45 9.69
CA VAL A 56 25.13 9.39 11.15
C VAL A 56 26.01 10.44 11.82
N LEU A 57 25.40 11.27 12.67
CA LEU A 57 26.09 12.25 13.50
C LEU A 57 26.39 11.69 14.88
N SER A 58 25.38 11.08 15.52
CA SER A 58 25.55 10.52 16.85
C SER A 58 24.52 9.44 17.14
N VAL A 59 24.94 8.43 17.89
CA VAL A 59 24.08 7.34 18.36
C VAL A 59 24.08 7.35 19.89
N GLN A 60 22.92 7.62 20.48
CA GLN A 60 22.74 7.84 21.91
C GLN A 60 21.68 6.87 22.44
N GLN A 61 21.92 6.28 23.61
CA GLN A 61 20.90 5.49 24.31
C GLN A 61 20.41 6.29 25.50
N ILE A 62 19.10 6.55 25.54
CA ILE A 62 18.47 7.16 26.70
C ILE A 62 18.20 6.04 27.71
N GLY A 63 18.58 6.25 28.98
CA GLY A 63 18.30 5.30 30.07
C GLY A 63 16.82 5.17 30.43
N GLU A 64 15.92 5.84 29.70
CA GLU A 64 14.47 5.71 29.82
C GLU A 64 14.02 4.44 29.10
N MET A 65 13.20 3.64 29.79
CA MET A 65 12.66 2.38 29.28
C MET A 65 11.24 2.59 28.77
N PHE A 66 10.93 2.00 27.63
CA PHE A 66 9.63 2.09 26.98
C PHE A 66 8.96 0.73 26.89
N GLU A 67 7.63 0.71 26.87
CA GLU A 67 6.84 -0.52 26.76
C GLU A 67 6.75 -1.00 25.31
N CYS A 68 6.96 -2.30 25.11
CA CYS A 68 6.65 -3.01 23.88
C CYS A 68 5.70 -4.17 24.18
N THR A 69 4.96 -4.63 23.17
CA THR A 69 4.01 -5.74 23.32
C THR A 69 4.53 -7.01 22.64
N PHE A 70 4.58 -8.11 23.38
CA PHE A 70 4.91 -9.44 22.83
C PHE A 70 3.70 -10.37 22.87
N THR A 71 3.65 -11.32 21.93
CA THR A 71 2.58 -12.33 21.86
C THR A 71 3.02 -13.60 22.57
N CYS A 72 2.26 -14.06 23.57
CA CYS A 72 2.61 -15.24 24.37
C CYS A 72 1.82 -16.52 24.02
N GLY A 73 1.01 -16.49 22.95
CA GLY A 73 0.16 -17.59 22.49
C GLY A 73 -1.06 -17.07 21.73
N THR A 74 -2.09 -17.91 21.56
CA THR A 74 -3.39 -17.49 21.01
C THR A 74 -4.05 -16.52 21.98
N ASP A 75 -4.21 -15.27 21.57
CA ASP A 75 -4.85 -14.16 22.31
C ASP A 75 -4.15 -13.66 23.59
N CYS A 76 -2.90 -14.07 23.84
CA CYS A 76 -2.09 -13.48 24.90
C CYS A 76 -1.22 -12.34 24.39
N LYS A 77 -1.41 -11.14 24.96
CA LYS A 77 -0.50 -10.01 24.82
C LYS A 77 0.12 -9.69 26.17
N GLY A 78 1.44 -9.81 26.27
CA GLY A 78 2.21 -9.34 27.40
C GLY A 78 2.92 -8.04 27.06
N THR A 79 3.26 -7.26 28.08
CA THR A 79 4.12 -6.08 27.93
C THR A 79 5.49 -6.38 28.51
N SER A 80 6.51 -5.87 27.82
CA SER A 80 7.91 -5.89 28.25
C SER A 80 8.53 -4.53 28.02
N LEU A 81 9.73 -4.32 28.55
CA LEU A 81 10.43 -3.05 28.46
C LEU A 81 11.66 -3.16 27.55
N TYR A 82 11.98 -2.06 26.87
CA TYR A 82 13.20 -1.89 26.07
C TYR A 82 13.80 -0.49 26.28
N PRO A 83 15.13 -0.33 26.21
CA PRO A 83 15.77 0.98 26.29
C PRO A 83 15.63 1.76 24.97
N CYS A 84 15.53 3.08 25.05
CA CYS A 84 15.41 3.93 23.87
C CYS A 84 16.75 4.22 23.20
N LEU A 85 16.84 3.94 21.91
CA LEU A 85 17.97 4.33 21.05
C LEU A 85 17.58 5.53 20.20
N GLN A 86 18.42 6.56 20.20
CA GLN A 86 18.30 7.76 19.36
C GLN A 86 19.49 7.86 18.42
N ILE A 87 19.20 7.89 17.12
CA ILE A 87 20.19 8.01 16.06
C ILE A 87 19.95 9.36 15.39
N TYR A 88 20.87 10.28 15.61
CA TYR A 88 20.84 11.58 14.94
C TYR A 88 21.68 11.52 13.68
N VAL A 89 21.13 12.07 12.60
CA VAL A 89 21.76 12.10 11.29
C VAL A 89 21.80 13.52 10.75
N ASN A 90 22.77 13.77 9.87
CA ASN A 90 22.83 14.98 9.07
C ASN A 90 22.19 14.69 7.71
N ASN A 91 21.19 15.48 7.35
CA ASN A 91 20.53 15.39 6.07
C ASN A 91 21.22 16.29 5.04
N SER A 92 21.61 15.76 3.88
CA SER A 92 22.24 16.56 2.82
C SER A 92 21.37 17.70 2.29
N GLU A 93 20.03 17.55 2.32
CA GLU A 93 19.10 18.55 1.78
C GLU A 93 18.99 19.78 2.70
N SER A 94 18.71 19.57 3.98
CA SER A 94 18.54 20.66 4.96
C SER A 94 19.84 21.04 5.69
N ASN A 95 20.87 20.19 5.62
CA ASN A 95 22.08 20.25 6.46
C ASN A 95 21.76 20.42 7.95
N SER A 96 20.60 19.92 8.37
CA SER A 96 20.12 19.97 9.75
C SER A 96 20.27 18.62 10.42
N ARG A 97 20.42 18.66 11.75
CA ARG A 97 20.35 17.48 12.60
C ARG A 97 18.90 17.02 12.66
N ALA A 98 18.64 15.79 12.24
CA ALA A 98 17.33 15.15 12.35
C ALA A 98 17.43 13.82 13.11
N LEU A 99 16.34 13.41 13.76
CA LEU A 99 16.20 12.09 14.38
C LEU A 99 15.80 11.07 13.32
N LEU A 100 16.55 9.97 13.25
CA LEU A 100 16.26 8.87 12.34
C LEU A 100 15.17 7.99 12.90
N HIS A 101 14.24 7.58 12.03
CA HIS A 101 13.21 6.59 12.31
C HIS A 101 13.23 5.50 11.25
N GLN A 102 12.87 4.28 11.63
CA GLN A 102 12.88 3.16 10.69
C GLN A 102 11.83 3.34 9.60
N ASP A 103 10.61 3.68 10.00
CA ASP A 103 9.47 3.93 9.14
C ASP A 103 8.44 4.83 9.86
N GLU A 104 7.40 5.24 9.15
CA GLU A 104 6.33 6.09 9.69
C GLU A 104 5.53 5.40 10.81
N HIS A 105 5.36 4.08 10.77
CA HIS A 105 4.64 3.35 11.81
C HIS A 105 5.39 3.38 13.14
N GLN A 106 6.71 3.19 13.10
CA GLN A 106 7.60 3.31 14.25
C GLN A 106 7.56 4.73 14.82
N LEU A 107 7.63 5.73 13.95
CA LEU A 107 7.57 7.15 14.30
C LEU A 107 6.23 7.52 14.99
N ILE A 108 5.09 6.98 14.53
CA ILE A 108 3.79 7.20 15.17
C ILE A 108 3.71 6.47 16.52
N THR A 109 4.27 5.27 16.61
CA THR A 109 4.23 4.44 17.83
C THR A 109 5.09 5.03 18.95
N ASN A 110 6.33 5.44 18.64
CA ASN A 110 7.21 6.07 19.60
C ASN A 110 8.12 7.11 18.90
N PRO A 111 7.71 8.39 18.86
CA PRO A 111 8.46 9.44 18.17
C PRO A 111 9.76 9.84 18.87
N LYS A 112 9.97 9.40 20.12
CA LYS A 112 11.20 9.74 20.87
C LYS A 112 12.39 8.85 20.53
N CYS A 113 12.13 7.66 19.97
CA CYS A 113 13.14 6.64 19.73
C CYS A 113 13.26 6.35 18.23
N SER A 114 14.45 5.95 17.80
CA SER A 114 14.77 5.62 16.42
C SER A 114 14.47 4.17 16.05
N TYR A 115 14.40 3.28 17.04
CA TYR A 115 14.21 1.85 16.85
C TYR A 115 13.34 1.26 17.95
N ILE A 116 12.41 0.38 17.56
CA ILE A 116 11.60 -0.44 18.46
C ILE A 116 11.93 -1.90 18.16
N PRO A 117 12.53 -2.66 19.10
CA PRO A 117 12.88 -4.05 18.84
C PRO A 117 11.63 -4.92 18.68
N PRO A 118 11.74 -6.05 17.95
CA PRO A 118 10.75 -7.12 18.07
C PRO A 118 10.67 -7.55 19.53
N CYS A 119 9.51 -7.34 20.15
CA CYS A 119 9.39 -7.42 21.60
C CYS A 119 9.48 -8.88 22.06
N GLU A 120 10.49 -9.16 22.89
CA GLU A 120 10.65 -10.42 23.60
C GLU A 120 10.09 -10.34 25.01
N ARG A 121 9.73 -11.50 25.56
CA ARG A 121 9.22 -11.61 26.94
C ARG A 121 10.22 -11.11 27.98
N GLU A 122 11.51 -11.29 27.74
CA GLU A 122 12.58 -10.90 28.67
C GLU A 122 13.14 -9.51 28.32
N ASN A 123 13.08 -8.58 29.28
CA ASN A 123 13.64 -7.22 29.10
C ASN A 123 15.14 -7.23 28.76
N GLN A 124 15.87 -8.25 29.25
CA GLN A 124 17.29 -8.41 28.98
C GLN A 124 17.55 -8.67 27.49
N LYS A 125 16.76 -9.55 26.86
CA LYS A 125 16.84 -9.80 25.41
C LYS A 125 16.52 -8.56 24.60
N ASN A 126 15.49 -7.81 25.00
CA ASN A 126 15.15 -6.54 24.35
C ASN A 126 16.33 -5.54 24.43
N SER A 127 16.97 -5.46 25.59
CA SER A 127 18.13 -4.58 25.81
C SER A 127 19.35 -5.01 25.01
N GLU A 128 19.61 -6.31 24.89
CA GLU A 128 20.68 -6.87 24.06
C GLU A 128 20.46 -6.57 22.57
N ILE A 129 19.22 -6.72 22.07
CA ILE A 129 18.86 -6.37 20.69
C ILE A 129 19.11 -4.89 20.41
N VAL A 130 18.69 -3.99 21.32
CA VAL A 130 18.92 -2.55 21.17
C VAL A 130 20.42 -2.22 21.22
N THR A 131 21.18 -2.87 22.10
CA THR A 131 22.64 -2.67 22.22
C THR A 131 23.36 -3.13 20.96
N HIS A 132 22.98 -4.27 20.40
CA HIS A 132 23.50 -4.76 19.12
C HIS A 132 23.21 -3.79 17.98
N TRP A 133 21.99 -3.26 17.90
CA TRP A 133 21.64 -2.25 16.90
C TRP A 133 22.41 -0.94 17.09
N GLN A 134 22.62 -0.51 18.32
CA GLN A 134 23.47 0.63 18.62
C GLN A 134 24.88 0.42 18.07
N GLU A 135 25.47 -0.75 18.29
CA GLU A 135 26.81 -1.08 17.81
C GLU A 135 26.87 -1.12 16.27
N TYR A 136 25.87 -1.71 15.62
CA TYR A 136 25.74 -1.70 14.16
C TYR A 136 25.75 -0.27 13.58
N TRP A 137 24.94 0.64 14.15
CA TRP A 137 24.90 2.03 13.68
C TRP A 137 26.20 2.79 13.97
N LYS A 138 26.90 2.46 15.06
CA LYS A 138 28.18 3.10 15.43
C LYS A 138 29.34 2.61 14.57
N VAL A 139 29.42 1.30 14.31
CA VAL A 139 30.61 0.66 13.73
C VAL A 139 30.41 0.39 12.24
N GLU A 140 29.32 -0.27 11.87
CA GLU A 140 29.12 -0.78 10.51
C GLU A 140 28.68 0.34 9.55
N VAL A 141 27.68 1.14 9.96
CA VAL A 141 27.24 2.30 9.18
C VAL A 141 28.22 3.45 9.37
N GLY A 142 28.53 3.79 10.62
CA GLY A 142 29.46 4.87 10.96
C GLY A 142 29.12 6.16 10.21
N SER A 143 30.11 6.75 9.54
CA SER A 143 29.93 7.98 8.75
C SER A 143 29.56 7.74 7.28
N GLN A 144 29.22 6.51 6.88
CA GLN A 144 28.85 6.23 5.50
C GLN A 144 27.50 6.88 5.17
N PRO A 145 27.37 7.55 4.00
CA PRO A 145 26.09 8.09 3.57
C PRO A 145 25.15 6.96 3.14
N PHE A 146 23.88 7.07 3.53
CA PHE A 146 22.82 6.16 3.12
C PHE A 146 21.58 6.95 2.67
N THR A 147 20.72 6.31 1.89
CA THR A 147 19.49 6.93 1.42
C THR A 147 18.45 6.99 2.54
N CYS A 148 17.92 8.18 2.80
CA CYS A 148 16.86 8.45 3.75
C CYS A 148 15.77 9.30 3.09
N TYR A 149 14.63 9.42 3.73
CA TYR A 149 13.49 10.18 3.25
C TYR A 149 13.16 11.31 4.22
N PHE A 150 13.17 12.54 3.70
CA PHE A 150 12.96 13.76 4.47
C PHE A 150 11.72 14.50 3.97
N ASN A 151 10.88 14.96 4.90
CA ASN A 151 9.70 15.77 4.59
C ASN A 151 9.72 17.07 5.39
N GLU A 152 10.24 18.13 4.76
CA GLU A 152 10.42 19.46 5.37
C GLU A 152 9.09 20.09 5.85
N HIS A 153 7.98 19.83 5.15
CA HIS A 153 6.71 20.50 5.43
C HIS A 153 5.94 19.88 6.59
N LEU A 154 6.03 18.56 6.77
CA LEU A 154 5.34 17.88 7.87
C LEU A 154 6.22 17.73 9.11
N ARG A 155 7.48 17.33 8.94
CA ARG A 155 8.38 16.97 10.06
C ARG A 155 9.84 17.32 9.73
N PRO A 156 10.26 18.58 9.96
CA PRO A 156 11.61 19.02 9.63
C PRO A 156 12.71 18.44 10.56
N ASP A 157 12.32 17.88 11.70
CA ASP A 157 13.25 17.33 12.71
C ASP A 157 13.40 15.81 12.62
N ASP A 158 12.63 15.14 11.76
CA ASP A 158 12.60 13.67 11.63
C ASP A 158 12.94 13.24 10.20
N VAL A 159 13.62 12.10 10.08
CA VAL A 159 13.89 11.43 8.79
C VAL A 159 13.58 9.95 8.86
N LEU A 160 13.10 9.38 7.75
CA LEU A 160 12.75 7.97 7.65
C LEU A 160 13.82 7.20 6.90
N LEU A 161 14.19 6.01 7.39
CA LEU A 161 15.09 5.10 6.69
C LEU A 161 14.37 4.42 5.52
N ARG A 162 13.10 4.05 5.72
CA ARG A 162 12.28 3.35 4.72
C ARG A 162 10.90 4.01 4.62
N ARG A 163 10.35 4.04 3.40
CA ARG A 163 8.94 4.40 3.17
C ARG A 163 8.03 3.25 3.60
N THR A 164 6.92 3.60 4.24
CA THR A 164 5.88 2.64 4.67
C THR A 164 5.07 2.12 3.50
N HIS A 165 4.84 2.95 2.49
CA HIS A 165 4.06 2.59 1.33
C HIS A 165 4.98 2.18 0.19
N ASP A 166 4.94 0.89 -0.14
CA ASP A 166 5.57 0.40 -1.35
C ASP A 166 4.74 0.88 -2.56
N GLU A 167 5.37 1.51 -3.55
CA GLU A 167 4.73 1.97 -4.79
C GLU A 167 3.96 0.82 -5.48
N THR A 168 4.42 -0.41 -5.25
CA THR A 168 3.80 -1.66 -5.69
C THR A 168 2.39 -1.86 -5.13
N VAL A 169 2.14 -1.49 -3.87
CA VAL A 169 0.81 -1.62 -3.23
C VAL A 169 -0.19 -0.67 -3.89
N LEU A 170 0.23 0.57 -4.19
CA LEU A 170 -0.59 1.53 -4.92
C LEU A 170 -0.93 1.02 -6.31
N LEU A 171 0.04 0.43 -7.02
CA LEU A 171 -0.20 -0.17 -8.33
C LEU A 171 -1.25 -1.29 -8.26
N HIS A 172 -1.14 -2.21 -7.31
CA HIS A 172 -2.13 -3.26 -7.13
C HIS A 172 -3.52 -2.71 -6.75
N CYS A 173 -3.56 -1.64 -5.95
CA CYS A 173 -4.78 -0.98 -5.52
C CYS A 173 -5.63 -0.46 -6.70
N PHE A 174 -4.99 0.08 -7.75
CA PHE A 174 -5.68 0.55 -8.95
C PHE A 174 -5.83 -0.53 -10.04
N LEU A 175 -4.89 -1.46 -10.11
CA LEU A 175 -4.86 -2.49 -11.15
C LEU A 175 -6.06 -3.44 -11.04
N TRP A 176 -6.35 -3.99 -9.86
CA TRP A 176 -7.43 -4.97 -9.71
C TRP A 176 -8.82 -4.41 -10.03
N PRO A 177 -9.22 -3.23 -9.51
CA PRO A 177 -10.50 -2.63 -9.88
C PRO A 177 -10.60 -2.30 -11.37
N LEU A 178 -9.50 -1.83 -11.99
CA LEU A 178 -9.45 -1.57 -13.43
C LEU A 178 -9.63 -2.85 -14.25
N VAL A 179 -8.93 -3.92 -13.89
CA VAL A 179 -9.09 -5.25 -14.52
C VAL A 179 -10.54 -5.73 -14.36
N THR A 180 -11.13 -5.57 -13.18
CA THR A 180 -12.53 -5.98 -12.90
C THR A 180 -13.52 -5.22 -13.79
N PHE A 181 -13.32 -3.91 -13.92
CA PHE A 181 -14.10 -3.05 -14.81
C PHE A 181 -13.96 -3.48 -16.28
N LEU A 182 -12.73 -3.67 -16.78
CA LEU A 182 -12.46 -4.08 -18.16
C LEU A 182 -13.06 -5.45 -18.49
N VAL A 183 -12.96 -6.41 -17.57
CA VAL A 183 -13.59 -7.73 -17.71
C VAL A 183 -15.11 -7.60 -17.78
N GLY A 184 -15.73 -6.77 -16.92
CA GLY A 184 -17.16 -6.50 -16.97
C GLY A 184 -17.61 -5.90 -18.31
N VAL A 185 -16.89 -4.90 -18.82
CA VAL A 185 -17.15 -4.31 -20.15
C VAL A 185 -17.01 -5.34 -21.25
N LEU A 186 -15.96 -6.15 -21.22
CA LEU A 186 -15.71 -7.19 -22.23
C LEU A 186 -16.85 -8.21 -22.29
N ILE A 187 -17.38 -8.64 -21.14
CA ILE A 187 -18.52 -9.57 -21.07
C ILE A 187 -19.77 -8.97 -21.73
N VAL A 188 -20.11 -7.71 -21.41
CA VAL A 188 -21.28 -7.04 -21.99
C VAL A 188 -21.12 -6.84 -23.50
N VAL A 189 -19.93 -6.42 -23.96
CA VAL A 189 -19.66 -6.23 -25.39
C VAL A 189 -19.73 -7.55 -26.14
N LEU A 190 -19.09 -8.61 -25.64
CA LEU A 190 -19.08 -9.91 -26.30
C LEU A 190 -20.48 -10.53 -26.38
N THR A 191 -21.30 -10.40 -25.33
CA THR A 191 -22.68 -10.90 -25.34
C THR A 191 -23.56 -10.17 -26.36
N ILE A 192 -23.48 -8.83 -26.41
CA ILE A 192 -24.21 -8.02 -27.40
C ILE A 192 -23.73 -8.32 -28.82
N CYS A 193 -22.40 -8.41 -29.04
CA CYS A 193 -21.82 -8.74 -30.33
C CYS A 193 -22.27 -10.12 -30.82
N ALA A 194 -22.15 -11.16 -29.98
CA ALA A 194 -22.58 -12.51 -30.29
C ALA A 194 -24.07 -12.54 -30.68
N LYS A 195 -24.91 -11.81 -29.93
CA LYS A 195 -26.34 -11.73 -30.25
C LYS A 195 -26.65 -11.00 -31.54
N SER A 196 -26.00 -9.86 -31.77
CA SER A 196 -26.19 -9.10 -33.01
C SER A 196 -25.77 -9.92 -34.25
N LEU A 197 -24.71 -10.73 -34.13
CA LEU A 197 -24.24 -11.61 -35.19
C LEU A 197 -25.20 -12.77 -35.42
N ALA A 198 -25.73 -13.39 -34.35
CA ALA A 198 -26.72 -14.46 -34.46
C ALA A 198 -28.00 -13.97 -35.17
N VAL A 199 -28.53 -12.81 -34.77
CA VAL A 199 -29.70 -12.19 -35.39
C VAL A 199 -29.46 -11.88 -36.87
N LYS A 200 -28.31 -11.31 -37.22
CA LYS A 200 -27.95 -11.04 -38.62
C LYS A 200 -27.83 -12.32 -39.44
N ALA A 201 -27.21 -13.36 -38.88
CA ALA A 201 -27.06 -14.66 -39.55
C ALA A 201 -28.41 -15.32 -39.82
N GLU A 202 -29.33 -15.29 -38.85
CA GLU A 202 -30.70 -15.80 -39.03
C GLU A 202 -31.47 -15.02 -40.10
N ALA A 203 -31.34 -13.68 -40.12
CA ALA A 203 -31.98 -12.84 -41.13
C ALA A 203 -31.45 -13.13 -42.55
N ILE A 204 -30.14 -13.35 -42.71
CA ILE A 204 -29.52 -13.73 -43.98
C ILE A 204 -30.02 -15.12 -44.42
N LYS A 205 -30.07 -16.09 -43.50
CA LYS A 205 -30.57 -17.45 -43.79
C LYS A 205 -32.02 -17.41 -44.27
N LYS A 206 -32.89 -16.62 -43.62
CA LYS A 206 -34.29 -16.44 -44.02
C LYS A 206 -34.44 -15.77 -45.39
N ARG A 207 -33.59 -14.79 -45.73
CA ARG A 207 -33.59 -14.19 -47.09
C ARG A 207 -33.15 -15.16 -48.18
N LYS A 208 -32.27 -16.12 -47.88
CA LYS A 208 -31.77 -17.08 -48.88
C LYS A 208 -32.77 -18.23 -49.16
N HIS A 209 -33.72 -18.45 -48.26
CA HIS A 209 -34.74 -19.52 -48.37
C HIS A 209 -36.15 -18.97 -48.69
N SER A 210 -36.27 -17.69 -49.01
CA SER A 210 -37.48 -17.03 -49.51
C SER A 210 -37.28 -16.62 -50.96
#